data_AF-A0A672PY68-F1
#
_entry.id   AF-A0A672PY68-F1
#
_cell.length_a   1.000
_cell.length_b   1.000
_cell.length_c   1.000
_cell.angle_alpha   90.00
_cell.angle_beta   90.00
_cell.angle_gamma   90.00
#
_symmetry.space_group_name_H-M   'P 1'
#
loop_
_entity.id
_entity.type
_entity.pdbx_description
1 polymer ?
#
loop_
_entity_poly.entity_id
_entity_poly.type
_entity_poly.pdbx_seq_one_letter_code
_entity_poly.pdbx_strand_id
1 'polypeptide(L)'
;MEHIRTPKVEQVKLLDRFSNKSVIGTLHLTATHLIFVESNSTSAQEIWILHHHIASMEKLSLTTSGCPLLIQCRNFRLVHFVIPRERDCHDIYSSLLRLLRPVSYDELYAFSYNPKQNDQQREEGWQLIDLAAEFERMGVPCDQWQLTDVNREYKRLPPNICIGLVKSVLPHLLCFYNVLQGGKCLYLFVSCLQAAVCRCSQPLSGFSARCLEDEHMLQAISKANHNSRYIYVMDTRPKLNALANRAAGKGYENEDNYSNIRFQFVGIENIHVMRGSLQKLLEVVGTRSLSMTDYLVGLENSGWLRHIKAIMDAAIFLAKAVTVEGASVLVHCSDGWDRTAQVCALGSLLMDPYYRTIKGFMVLIEKDWISFGHKFADRCDQLDPDQKEVSPIFTQFLECVWQLTEQFPQAFEFSEWFLIQIHEHVHSCQFGNFLGNSQRQRENVSSTKKKRLNKELMDL
;
A
#
# COMPACT_ATOMS: atom_id res chain seq x y z
N MET A 1 -29.88 2.43 -6.32
CA MET A 1 -30.71 1.74 -7.33
C MET A 1 -31.04 2.60 -8.54
N GLU A 2 -31.02 3.94 -8.45
CA GLU A 2 -31.35 4.86 -9.57
C GLU A 2 -30.47 4.73 -10.82
N HIS A 3 -29.33 4.03 -10.76
CA HIS A 3 -28.40 3.89 -11.89
C HIS A 3 -28.41 2.49 -12.53
N ILE A 4 -29.19 1.55 -12.00
CA ILE A 4 -29.28 0.17 -12.49
C ILE A 4 -30.44 0.09 -13.48
N ARG A 5 -30.13 -0.11 -14.76
CA ARG A 5 -31.16 -0.25 -15.81
C ARG A 5 -31.68 -1.68 -15.91
N THR A 6 -30.76 -2.65 -15.84
CA THR A 6 -31.06 -4.09 -15.94
C THR A 6 -30.49 -4.80 -14.72
N PRO A 7 -31.31 -5.06 -13.69
CA PRO A 7 -30.83 -5.62 -12.42
C PRO A 7 -30.56 -7.13 -12.49
N LYS A 8 -31.13 -7.82 -13.48
CA LYS A 8 -31.03 -9.28 -13.63
C LYS A 8 -31.03 -9.65 -15.11
N VAL A 9 -30.11 -10.51 -15.51
CA VAL A 9 -30.07 -11.12 -16.85
C VAL A 9 -29.87 -12.62 -16.71
N GLU A 10 -30.81 -13.39 -17.25
CA GLU A 10 -30.75 -14.85 -17.26
C GLU A 10 -30.00 -15.37 -18.49
N GLN A 11 -29.60 -16.64 -18.47
CA GLN A 11 -28.93 -17.33 -19.57
C GLN A 11 -27.59 -16.68 -19.97
N VAL A 12 -26.92 -16.00 -19.02
CA VAL A 12 -25.58 -15.45 -19.23
C VAL A 12 -24.58 -16.59 -19.20
N LYS A 13 -23.65 -16.62 -20.16
CA LYS A 13 -22.56 -17.59 -20.17
C LYS A 13 -21.35 -16.99 -19.48
N LEU A 14 -20.82 -17.66 -18.47
CA LEU A 14 -19.48 -17.44 -17.95
C LEU A 14 -18.52 -18.34 -18.71
N LEU A 15 -17.53 -17.76 -19.39
CA LEU A 15 -16.54 -18.53 -20.13
C LEU A 15 -15.37 -18.87 -19.23
N ASP A 16 -14.99 -20.15 -19.21
CA ASP A 16 -13.74 -20.57 -18.60
C ASP A 16 -12.56 -20.03 -19.40
N ARG A 17 -11.52 -19.62 -18.68
CA ARG A 17 -10.39 -18.95 -19.29
C ARG A 17 -9.48 -19.91 -20.05
N PHE A 18 -9.23 -21.07 -19.45
CA PHE A 18 -8.21 -22.04 -19.87
C PHE A 18 -8.79 -23.23 -20.65
N SER A 19 -10.11 -23.37 -20.66
CA SER A 19 -10.84 -24.37 -21.42
C SER A 19 -11.95 -23.73 -22.26
N ASN A 20 -12.45 -24.48 -23.22
CA ASN A 20 -13.62 -24.08 -24.01
C ASN A 20 -14.94 -24.34 -23.27
N LYS A 21 -14.90 -24.57 -21.96
CA LYS A 21 -16.10 -24.78 -21.16
C LYS A 21 -16.77 -23.45 -20.86
N SER A 22 -18.09 -23.49 -20.77
CA SER A 22 -18.89 -22.35 -20.33
C SER A 22 -19.96 -22.81 -19.37
N VAL A 23 -20.19 -22.01 -18.34
CA VAL A 23 -21.27 -22.21 -17.37
C VAL A 23 -22.39 -21.24 -17.69
N ILE A 24 -23.64 -21.71 -17.65
CA ILE A 24 -24.81 -20.86 -17.86
C ILE A 24 -25.38 -20.49 -16.50
N GLY A 25 -25.72 -19.23 -16.32
CA GLY A 25 -26.24 -18.73 -15.05
C GLY A 25 -27.05 -17.45 -15.21
N THR A 26 -27.37 -16.86 -14.06
CA THR A 26 -28.04 -15.57 -13.95
C THR A 26 -27.05 -14.55 -13.42
N LEU A 27 -26.97 -13.40 -14.09
CA LEU A 27 -26.16 -12.27 -13.67
C LEU A 27 -27.08 -11.23 -12.99
N HIS A 28 -26.75 -10.89 -11.76
CA HIS A 28 -27.43 -9.91 -10.92
C HIS A 28 -26.54 -8.69 -10.73
N LEU A 29 -27.10 -7.51 -10.93
CA LEU A 29 -26.43 -6.24 -10.70
C LEU A 29 -27.07 -5.55 -9.51
N THR A 30 -26.27 -5.33 -8.46
CA THR A 30 -26.67 -4.62 -7.24
C THR A 30 -25.94 -3.28 -7.15
N ALA A 31 -26.18 -2.51 -6.08
CA ALA A 31 -25.48 -1.25 -5.86
C ALA A 31 -23.99 -1.42 -5.52
N THR A 32 -23.58 -2.60 -5.05
CA THR A 32 -22.22 -2.85 -4.53
C THR A 32 -21.50 -4.00 -5.22
N HIS A 33 -22.26 -4.98 -5.75
CA HIS A 33 -21.73 -6.20 -6.35
C HIS A 33 -22.38 -6.50 -7.70
N LEU A 34 -21.57 -7.10 -8.57
CA LEU A 34 -22.00 -7.93 -9.69
C LEU A 34 -21.93 -9.39 -9.25
N ILE A 35 -23.06 -10.10 -9.28
CA ILE A 35 -23.19 -11.47 -8.76
C ILE A 35 -23.63 -12.38 -9.89
N PHE A 36 -22.89 -13.44 -10.16
CA PHE A 36 -23.28 -14.49 -11.10
C PHE A 36 -23.62 -15.77 -10.34
N VAL A 37 -24.78 -16.36 -10.63
CA VAL A 37 -25.28 -17.59 -10.01
C VAL A 37 -25.47 -18.64 -11.09
N GLU A 38 -24.74 -19.75 -10.99
CA GLU A 38 -24.85 -20.88 -11.92
C GLU A 38 -26.26 -21.50 -11.92
N SER A 39 -26.77 -21.83 -13.11
CA SER A 39 -28.01 -22.57 -13.29
C SER A 39 -27.74 -24.08 -13.19
N ASN A 40 -28.47 -24.78 -12.31
CA ASN A 40 -28.49 -26.24 -12.13
C ASN A 40 -27.26 -26.91 -11.48
N SER A 41 -27.04 -26.68 -10.20
CA SER A 41 -26.41 -27.68 -9.33
C SER A 41 -26.94 -27.60 -7.89
N THR A 42 -26.96 -28.72 -7.17
CA THR A 42 -27.29 -28.81 -5.73
C THR A 42 -26.33 -28.00 -4.85
N SER A 43 -25.25 -27.49 -5.43
CA SER A 43 -24.26 -26.57 -4.88
C SER A 43 -23.91 -25.50 -5.92
N ALA A 44 -24.88 -24.66 -6.30
CA ALA A 44 -24.71 -23.62 -7.31
C ALA A 44 -23.47 -22.77 -7.03
N GLN A 45 -22.53 -22.71 -7.98
CA GLN A 45 -21.37 -21.85 -7.85
C GLN A 45 -21.82 -20.39 -7.99
N GLU A 46 -21.48 -19.57 -7.00
CA GLU A 46 -21.68 -18.13 -7.04
C GLU A 46 -20.36 -17.39 -7.25
N ILE A 47 -20.38 -16.37 -8.10
CA ILE A 47 -19.27 -15.46 -8.31
C ILE A 47 -19.70 -14.06 -7.92
N TRP A 48 -19.02 -13.52 -6.93
CA TRP A 48 -19.23 -12.17 -6.44
C TRP A 48 -18.07 -11.29 -6.86
N ILE A 49 -18.38 -10.15 -7.47
CA ILE A 49 -17.39 -9.14 -7.87
C ILE A 49 -17.87 -7.82 -7.28
N LEU A 50 -17.12 -7.26 -6.34
CA LEU A 50 -17.39 -5.92 -5.85
C LEU A 50 -17.11 -4.91 -6.96
N HIS A 51 -17.92 -3.86 -7.06
CA HIS A 51 -17.70 -2.81 -8.06
C HIS A 51 -16.32 -2.17 -7.89
N HIS A 52 -15.89 -1.89 -6.65
CA HIS A 52 -14.55 -1.36 -6.37
C HIS A 52 -13.40 -2.34 -6.69
N HIS A 53 -13.68 -3.60 -6.99
CA HIS A 53 -12.65 -4.48 -7.54
C HIS A 53 -12.50 -4.33 -9.04
N ILE A 54 -13.50 -3.84 -9.78
CA ILE A 54 -13.41 -3.72 -11.24
C ILE A 54 -12.45 -2.59 -11.61
N ALA A 55 -11.35 -2.94 -12.28
CA ALA A 55 -10.33 -2.02 -12.78
C ALA A 55 -10.67 -1.55 -14.20
N SER A 56 -11.10 -2.47 -15.07
CA SER A 56 -11.47 -2.16 -16.45
C SER A 56 -12.60 -3.07 -16.93
N MET A 57 -13.33 -2.58 -17.94
CA MET A 57 -14.36 -3.34 -18.61
C MET A 57 -14.26 -3.12 -20.12
N GLU A 58 -14.41 -4.19 -20.89
CA GLU A 58 -14.42 -4.15 -22.34
C GLU A 58 -15.67 -4.84 -22.88
N LYS A 59 -16.49 -4.09 -23.61
CA LYS A 59 -17.65 -4.61 -24.33
C LYS A 59 -17.23 -4.90 -25.78
N LEU A 60 -17.16 -6.18 -26.14
CA LEU A 60 -16.77 -6.61 -27.49
C LEU A 60 -17.96 -6.58 -28.46
N SER A 61 -17.65 -6.72 -29.74
CA SER A 61 -18.65 -6.80 -30.81
C SER A 61 -19.60 -8.00 -30.60
N LEU A 62 -20.86 -7.81 -31.02
CA LEU A 62 -21.88 -8.85 -30.96
C LEU A 62 -21.44 -10.07 -31.78
N THR A 63 -21.56 -11.25 -31.16
CA THR A 63 -21.29 -12.54 -31.81
C THR A 63 -22.59 -13.33 -31.98
N THR A 64 -22.55 -14.44 -32.70
CA THR A 64 -23.67 -15.38 -32.81
C THR A 64 -24.07 -15.99 -31.45
N SER A 65 -23.17 -15.96 -30.46
CA SER A 65 -23.42 -16.49 -29.12
C SER A 65 -23.90 -15.44 -28.11
N GLY A 66 -23.97 -14.17 -28.50
CA GLY A 66 -24.30 -13.03 -27.62
C GLY A 66 -23.22 -11.95 -27.63
N CYS A 67 -23.39 -10.97 -26.75
CA CYS A 67 -22.49 -9.83 -26.58
C CYS A 67 -21.45 -10.12 -25.48
N PRO A 68 -20.15 -10.20 -25.80
CA PRO A 68 -19.13 -10.45 -24.79
C PRO A 68 -18.82 -9.21 -23.95
N LEU A 69 -18.69 -9.41 -22.64
CA LEU A 69 -18.29 -8.42 -21.64
C LEU A 69 -17.12 -8.98 -20.83
N LEU A 70 -15.95 -8.36 -20.98
CA LEU A 70 -14.75 -8.70 -20.22
C LEU A 70 -14.62 -7.73 -19.06
N ILE A 71 -14.34 -8.27 -17.88
CA ILE A 71 -14.15 -7.51 -16.65
C ILE A 71 -12.79 -7.91 -16.08
N GLN A 72 -11.89 -6.93 -15.95
CA GLN A 72 -10.62 -7.09 -15.25
C GLN A 72 -10.73 -6.46 -13.87
N CYS A 73 -10.34 -7.21 -12.85
CA CYS A 73 -10.37 -6.75 -11.48
C CYS A 73 -8.96 -6.38 -10.98
N ARG A 74 -8.91 -5.47 -9.99
CA ARG A 74 -7.69 -5.00 -9.30
C ARG A 74 -6.97 -6.13 -8.56
N ASN A 75 -7.69 -7.19 -8.17
CA ASN A 75 -7.16 -8.44 -7.61
C ASN A 75 -6.73 -9.46 -8.68
N PHE A 76 -6.53 -9.02 -9.93
CA PHE A 76 -6.08 -9.83 -11.07
C PHE A 76 -7.09 -10.85 -11.60
N ARG A 77 -8.31 -10.88 -11.02
CA ARG A 77 -9.39 -11.71 -11.55
C ARG A 77 -9.86 -11.19 -12.91
N LEU A 78 -9.84 -12.06 -13.91
CA LEU A 78 -10.41 -11.81 -15.22
C LEU A 78 -11.70 -12.62 -15.36
N VAL A 79 -12.80 -11.93 -15.68
CA VAL A 79 -14.11 -12.57 -15.86
C VAL A 79 -14.64 -12.25 -17.24
N HIS A 80 -15.11 -13.29 -17.95
CA HIS A 80 -15.63 -13.17 -19.31
C HIS A 80 -17.07 -13.66 -19.35
N PHE A 81 -17.99 -12.71 -19.46
CA PHE A 81 -19.42 -12.99 -19.66
C PHE A 81 -19.79 -12.89 -21.14
N VAL A 82 -20.71 -13.73 -21.59
CA VAL A 82 -21.43 -13.56 -22.85
C VAL A 82 -22.90 -13.37 -22.53
N ILE A 83 -23.38 -12.15 -22.76
CA ILE A 83 -24.74 -11.72 -22.44
C ILE A 83 -25.62 -11.94 -23.68
N PRO A 84 -26.77 -12.64 -23.59
CA PRO A 84 -27.55 -13.05 -24.77
C PRO A 84 -27.99 -11.89 -25.67
N ARG A 85 -28.42 -10.77 -25.08
CA ARG A 85 -28.95 -9.60 -25.80
C ARG A 85 -27.98 -8.44 -25.70
N GLU A 86 -27.71 -7.80 -26.84
CA GLU A 86 -26.83 -6.62 -26.92
C GLU A 86 -27.34 -5.48 -26.02
N ARG A 87 -28.66 -5.26 -26.00
CA ARG A 87 -29.31 -4.25 -25.15
C ARG A 87 -29.01 -4.47 -23.66
N ASP A 88 -29.19 -5.70 -23.18
CA ASP A 88 -28.95 -6.04 -21.77
C ASP A 88 -27.46 -5.85 -21.42
N CYS A 89 -26.56 -6.22 -22.33
CA CYS A 89 -25.12 -5.99 -22.18
C CYS A 89 -24.78 -4.51 -22.11
N HIS A 90 -25.39 -3.68 -22.97
CA HIS A 90 -25.17 -2.24 -22.98
C HIS A 90 -25.71 -1.57 -21.70
N ASP A 91 -26.86 -2.02 -21.21
CA ASP A 91 -27.45 -1.53 -19.97
C ASP A 91 -26.59 -1.89 -18.75
N ILE A 92 -26.11 -3.14 -18.65
CA ILE A 92 -25.16 -3.54 -17.60
C ILE A 92 -23.87 -2.72 -17.67
N TYR A 93 -23.26 -2.63 -18.85
CA TYR A 93 -22.01 -1.88 -19.05
C TYR A 93 -22.16 -0.40 -18.64
N SER A 94 -23.25 0.23 -19.06
CA SER A 94 -23.54 1.63 -18.73
C SER A 94 -23.81 1.85 -17.24
N SER A 95 -24.53 0.92 -16.60
CA SER A 95 -24.77 0.95 -15.16
C SER A 95 -23.47 0.78 -14.37
N LEU A 96 -22.62 -0.17 -14.76
CA LEU A 96 -21.31 -0.37 -14.12
C LEU A 96 -20.40 0.84 -14.30
N LEU A 97 -20.29 1.43 -15.49
CA LEU A 97 -19.47 2.63 -15.71
C LEU A 97 -19.81 3.78 -14.74
N ARG A 98 -21.09 3.91 -14.36
CA ARG A 98 -21.52 4.90 -13.37
C ARG A 98 -21.24 4.47 -11.93
N LEU A 99 -21.47 3.20 -11.59
CA LEU A 99 -21.22 2.66 -10.25
C LEU A 99 -19.72 2.57 -9.91
N LEU A 100 -18.85 2.56 -10.91
CA LEU A 100 -17.38 2.50 -10.74
C LEU A 100 -16.72 3.86 -10.49
N ARG A 101 -17.46 4.97 -10.57
CA ARG A 101 -16.92 6.33 -10.37
C ARG A 101 -17.55 7.00 -9.15
N PRO A 102 -17.19 6.56 -7.92
CA PRO A 102 -17.61 7.25 -6.71
C PRO A 102 -17.06 8.68 -6.73
N VAL A 103 -17.93 9.66 -6.49
CA VAL A 103 -17.54 11.09 -6.48
C VAL A 103 -17.07 11.52 -5.09
N SER A 104 -17.44 10.77 -4.06
CA SER A 104 -17.10 11.04 -2.67
C SER A 104 -16.85 9.75 -1.88
N TYR A 105 -16.09 9.85 -0.79
CA TYR A 105 -15.86 8.70 0.10
C TYR A 105 -17.17 8.11 0.62
N ASP A 106 -18.22 8.92 0.80
CA ASP A 106 -19.53 8.48 1.29
C ASP A 106 -20.24 7.47 0.38
N GLU A 107 -19.85 7.40 -0.89
CA GLU A 107 -20.39 6.45 -1.87
C GLU A 107 -19.66 5.11 -1.86
N LEU A 108 -18.51 5.00 -1.16
CA LEU A 108 -17.75 3.77 -1.06
C LEU A 108 -18.50 2.71 -0.25
N TYR A 109 -18.25 1.44 -0.57
CA TYR A 109 -18.92 0.31 0.08
C TYR A 109 -18.80 0.35 1.61
N ALA A 110 -17.67 0.79 2.16
CA ALA A 110 -17.43 0.85 3.60
C ALA A 110 -18.45 1.68 4.40
N PHE A 111 -19.13 2.65 3.76
CA PHE A 111 -20.14 3.48 4.42
C PHE A 111 -21.57 2.92 4.34
N SER A 112 -21.77 1.92 3.47
CA SER A 112 -23.03 1.19 3.33
C SER A 112 -22.95 -0.23 3.89
N TYR A 113 -21.74 -0.75 4.12
CA TYR A 113 -21.50 -2.06 4.71
C TYR A 113 -21.95 -2.10 6.17
N ASN A 114 -22.79 -3.09 6.50
CA ASN A 114 -23.28 -3.30 7.85
C ASN A 114 -23.32 -4.80 8.20
N PRO A 115 -22.29 -5.31 8.90
CA PRO A 115 -22.22 -6.70 9.34
C PRO A 115 -23.12 -7.00 10.56
N LYS A 116 -24.03 -6.08 10.92
CA LYS A 116 -24.88 -6.15 12.12
C LYS A 116 -24.09 -6.16 13.44
N GLN A 117 -22.86 -5.65 13.43
CA GLN A 117 -22.08 -5.37 14.64
C GLN A 117 -22.70 -4.20 15.41
N ASN A 118 -22.70 -4.30 16.74
CA ASN A 118 -23.12 -3.19 17.60
C ASN A 118 -22.02 -2.11 17.67
N ASP A 119 -22.36 -0.93 18.21
CA ASP A 119 -21.43 0.21 18.27
C ASP A 119 -20.16 -0.12 19.10
N GLN A 120 -20.29 -0.95 20.15
CA GLN A 120 -19.17 -1.34 21.01
C GLN A 120 -18.17 -2.25 20.27
N GLN A 121 -18.64 -3.31 19.61
CA GLN A 121 -17.79 -4.22 18.83
C GLN A 121 -17.01 -3.47 17.75
N ARG A 122 -17.65 -2.49 17.11
CA ARG A 122 -17.01 -1.63 16.12
C ARG A 122 -15.90 -0.80 16.73
N GLU A 123 -16.15 -0.19 17.90
CA GLU A 123 -15.16 0.59 18.62
C GLU A 123 -13.97 -0.26 19.09
N GLU A 124 -14.23 -1.46 19.61
CA GLU A 124 -13.21 -2.46 19.96
C GLU A 124 -12.32 -2.80 18.75
N GLY A 125 -12.92 -2.97 17.56
CA GLY A 125 -12.19 -3.17 16.31
C GLY A 125 -11.20 -2.03 16.02
N TRP A 126 -11.62 -0.76 16.18
CA TRP A 126 -10.75 0.40 15.96
C TRP A 126 -9.65 0.54 17.01
N GLN A 127 -9.96 0.22 18.27
CA GLN A 127 -9.03 0.31 19.40
C GLN A 127 -8.05 -0.86 19.48
N LEU A 128 -8.25 -1.92 18.68
CA LEU A 128 -7.41 -3.11 18.66
C LEU A 128 -5.90 -2.82 18.51
N ILE A 129 -5.58 -1.80 17.74
CA ILE A 129 -4.20 -1.39 17.46
C ILE A 129 -3.96 -0.03 18.10
N ASP A 130 -3.16 -0.05 19.17
CA ASP A 130 -2.65 1.15 19.82
C ASP A 130 -1.18 1.35 19.45
N LEU A 131 -0.91 2.41 18.68
CA LEU A 131 0.46 2.76 18.29
C LEU A 131 1.29 3.27 19.47
N ALA A 132 0.67 3.82 20.52
CA ALA A 132 1.40 4.21 21.73
C ALA A 132 1.95 2.98 22.45
N ALA A 133 1.14 1.94 22.61
CA ALA A 133 1.56 0.64 23.13
C ALA A 133 2.65 -0.01 22.25
N GLU A 134 2.62 0.20 20.93
CA GLU A 134 3.69 -0.29 20.04
C GLU A 134 5.03 0.43 20.28
N PHE A 135 5.02 1.75 20.47
CA PHE A 135 6.24 2.48 20.85
C PHE A 135 6.76 2.04 22.22
N GLU A 136 5.86 1.81 23.18
CA GLU A 136 6.23 1.27 24.50
C GLU A 136 6.85 -0.13 24.40
N ARG A 137 6.30 -1.01 23.55
CA ARG A 137 6.87 -2.34 23.25
C ARG A 137 8.30 -2.23 22.69
N MET A 138 8.58 -1.21 21.88
CA MET A 138 9.92 -0.91 21.38
C MET A 138 10.85 -0.26 22.42
N GLY A 139 10.36 0.01 23.63
CA GLY A 139 11.11 0.71 24.67
C GLY A 139 11.18 2.22 24.47
N VAL A 140 10.18 2.84 23.84
CA VAL A 140 10.07 4.31 23.69
C VAL A 140 8.87 4.82 24.49
N PRO A 141 9.04 5.85 25.35
CA PRO A 141 10.23 6.69 25.53
C PRO A 141 11.37 6.00 26.32
N CYS A 142 12.61 6.41 26.04
CA CYS A 142 13.83 6.00 26.76
C CYS A 142 14.77 7.20 26.97
N ASP A 143 15.99 6.98 27.45
CA ASP A 143 16.96 8.07 27.69
C ASP A 143 17.28 8.88 26.43
N GLN A 144 17.30 8.23 25.26
CA GLN A 144 17.66 8.88 23.99
C GLN A 144 16.45 9.37 23.21
N TRP A 145 15.30 8.69 23.31
CA TRP A 145 14.12 8.92 22.48
C TRP A 145 12.89 9.29 23.30
N GLN A 146 12.07 10.19 22.80
CA GLN A 146 10.84 10.64 23.45
C GLN A 146 9.73 10.86 22.42
N LEU A 147 8.49 10.54 22.81
CA LEU A 147 7.30 10.86 22.01
C LEU A 147 6.98 12.34 22.07
N THR A 148 6.59 12.92 20.95
CA THR A 148 6.14 14.32 20.86
C THR A 148 4.70 14.43 20.36
N ASP A 149 3.95 15.38 20.93
CA ASP A 149 2.55 15.73 20.59
C ASP A 149 2.45 16.86 19.56
N VAL A 150 3.60 17.28 19.06
CA VAL A 150 3.79 18.40 18.16
C VAL A 150 2.96 18.38 16.88
N ASN A 151 2.64 17.18 16.38
CA ASN A 151 1.81 17.02 15.18
C ASN A 151 0.33 16.75 15.48
N ARG A 152 -0.10 16.83 16.75
CA ARG A 152 -1.44 16.42 17.20
C ARG A 152 -2.59 17.12 16.46
N GLU A 153 -2.40 18.37 16.07
CA GLU A 153 -3.44 19.15 15.37
C GLU A 153 -3.23 19.21 13.85
N TYR A 154 -2.21 18.53 13.32
CA TYR A 154 -1.88 18.52 11.89
C TYR A 154 -1.74 19.91 11.24
N LYS A 155 -1.44 20.94 12.05
CA LYS A 155 -1.42 22.34 11.61
C LYS A 155 -0.30 22.62 10.59
N ARG A 156 0.81 21.86 10.63
CA ARG A 156 2.06 22.23 9.95
C ARG A 156 2.91 21.09 9.38
N LEU A 157 2.60 19.81 9.65
CA LEU A 157 3.25 18.62 9.05
C LEU A 157 2.22 17.78 8.29
N PRO A 158 2.65 16.91 7.35
CA PRO A 158 1.81 15.81 6.89
C PRO A 158 1.28 15.01 8.08
N PRO A 159 0.04 14.52 8.02
CA PRO A 159 -0.68 14.20 9.23
C PRO A 159 -0.33 12.80 9.74
N ASN A 160 0.54 12.73 10.74
CA ASN A 160 1.00 11.48 11.34
C ASN A 160 0.98 11.58 12.88
N ILE A 161 0.61 10.47 13.52
CA ILE A 161 0.52 10.24 14.98
C ILE A 161 1.92 10.36 15.63
N CYS A 162 1.93 10.55 16.96
CA CYS A 162 3.08 10.60 17.88
C CYS A 162 4.42 10.17 17.26
N ILE A 163 5.33 11.14 17.09
CA ILE A 163 6.65 10.92 16.50
C ILE A 163 7.63 10.66 17.65
N GLY A 164 8.41 9.59 17.57
CA GLY A 164 9.58 9.39 18.42
C GLY A 164 10.72 10.28 17.95
N LEU A 165 11.14 11.24 18.76
CA LEU A 165 12.24 12.15 18.49
C LEU A 165 13.39 11.96 19.46
N VAL A 166 14.61 12.25 19.01
CA VAL A 166 15.79 12.29 19.89
C VAL A 166 15.63 13.42 20.90
N LYS A 167 15.76 13.14 22.20
CA LYS A 167 15.53 14.12 23.28
C LYS A 167 16.33 15.40 23.13
N SER A 168 17.58 15.32 22.67
CA SER A 168 18.46 16.47 22.47
C SER A 168 17.97 17.48 21.41
N VAL A 169 17.05 17.06 20.54
CA VAL A 169 16.50 17.88 19.45
C VAL A 169 15.27 18.67 19.92
N LEU A 170 14.61 18.25 21.00
CA LEU A 170 13.37 18.88 21.48
C LEU A 170 13.47 20.40 21.71
N PRO A 171 14.54 20.95 22.31
CA PRO A 171 14.67 22.41 22.51
C PRO A 171 14.69 23.22 21.21
N HIS A 172 15.03 22.58 20.10
CA HIS A 172 15.17 23.21 18.78
C HIS A 172 14.01 22.86 17.83
N LEU A 173 12.98 22.14 18.30
CA LEU A 173 11.86 21.64 17.50
C LEU A 173 11.23 22.72 16.60
N LEU A 174 11.16 23.96 17.09
CA LEU A 174 10.65 25.11 16.34
C LEU A 174 11.44 25.46 15.08
N CYS A 175 12.77 25.36 15.12
CA CYS A 175 13.62 25.60 13.95
C CYS A 175 13.54 24.41 12.98
N PHE A 176 13.50 23.19 13.52
CA PHE A 176 13.25 21.98 12.77
C PHE A 176 11.91 22.02 12.03
N TYR A 177 10.87 22.66 12.57
CA TYR A 177 9.58 22.81 11.87
C TYR A 177 9.64 23.59 10.58
N ASN A 178 10.49 24.61 10.46
CA ASN A 178 10.53 25.42 9.24
C ASN A 178 11.13 24.62 8.07
N VAL A 179 12.04 23.71 8.38
CA VAL A 179 12.57 22.72 7.44
C VAL A 179 11.50 21.69 7.07
N LEU A 180 10.72 21.26 8.07
CA LEU A 180 9.61 20.33 7.88
C LEU A 180 8.43 20.94 7.07
N GLN A 181 8.22 22.26 7.14
CA GLN A 181 7.20 23.01 6.37
C GLN A 181 7.53 23.14 4.88
N GLY A 182 8.81 23.07 4.49
CA GLY A 182 9.23 22.99 3.08
C GLY A 182 8.79 21.71 2.37
N GLY A 183 8.21 20.78 3.12
CA GLY A 183 7.76 19.50 2.62
C GLY A 183 8.72 18.41 3.05
N LYS A 184 8.34 17.77 4.17
CA LYS A 184 8.62 16.36 4.47
C LYS A 184 10.03 16.12 5.05
N CYS A 185 10.08 15.87 6.35
CA CYS A 185 11.04 15.02 7.04
C CYS A 185 10.21 14.32 8.14
N LEU A 186 10.27 13.00 8.27
CA LEU A 186 9.32 12.30 9.15
C LEU A 186 9.97 11.10 9.80
N TYR A 187 10.77 11.38 10.82
CA TYR A 187 11.62 10.43 11.53
C TYR A 187 10.77 9.49 12.40
N LEU A 188 10.40 8.32 11.87
CA LEU A 188 9.98 7.18 12.70
C LEU A 188 11.20 6.42 13.16
N PHE A 189 11.35 6.22 14.45
CA PHE A 189 12.28 5.29 15.08
C PHE A 189 11.71 3.86 15.10
N VAL A 190 12.49 2.87 14.65
CA VAL A 190 12.33 1.47 15.05
C VAL A 190 13.60 1.03 15.75
N SER A 191 13.51 0.69 17.05
CA SER A 191 14.64 0.09 17.75
C SER A 191 14.70 -1.39 17.45
N CYS A 192 15.85 -1.85 17.01
CA CYS A 192 16.35 -3.17 17.38
C CYS A 192 17.74 -2.94 17.95
N LEU A 193 17.97 -3.32 19.21
CA LEU A 193 19.32 -3.43 19.78
C LEU A 193 20.11 -2.10 19.83
N GLN A 194 19.47 -1.01 20.27
CA GLN A 194 20.04 0.35 20.41
C GLN A 194 20.39 1.08 19.08
N ALA A 195 20.31 0.39 17.94
CA ALA A 195 20.32 1.03 16.62
C ALA A 195 18.90 1.42 16.19
N ALA A 196 18.80 2.52 15.43
CA ALA A 196 17.54 3.09 14.98
C ALA A 196 17.36 2.95 13.48
N VAL A 197 16.20 2.47 13.03
CA VAL A 197 15.71 2.77 11.68
C VAL A 197 14.90 4.05 11.75
N CYS A 198 15.38 5.08 11.05
CA CYS A 198 14.72 6.35 10.85
C CYS A 198 14.15 6.39 9.42
N ARG A 199 13.05 7.11 9.21
CA ARG A 199 12.53 7.38 7.85
C ARG A 199 12.37 8.86 7.58
N CYS A 200 12.39 9.28 6.32
CA CYS A 200 12.00 10.62 5.89
C CYS A 200 11.75 10.64 4.37
N SER A 201 11.61 11.83 3.81
CA SER A 201 11.72 12.09 2.37
C SER A 201 13.02 12.82 2.07
N GLN A 202 13.26 13.11 0.79
CA GLN A 202 14.49 13.78 0.38
C GLN A 202 14.65 15.19 0.98
N PRO A 203 15.89 15.64 1.21
CA PRO A 203 16.18 17.03 1.51
C PRO A 203 15.99 17.92 0.27
N LEU A 204 15.75 19.21 0.52
CA LEU A 204 15.68 20.24 -0.53
C LEU A 204 17.05 20.91 -0.73
N SER A 205 18.09 20.09 -0.94
CA SER A 205 19.47 20.57 -1.03
C SER A 205 19.81 21.27 -2.36
N GLY A 206 19.02 21.06 -3.40
CA GLY A 206 19.29 21.58 -4.74
C GLY A 206 20.74 21.32 -5.16
N PHE A 207 21.41 22.34 -5.70
CA PHE A 207 22.83 22.24 -6.03
C PHE A 207 23.74 22.44 -4.82
N SER A 208 23.42 23.38 -3.93
CA SER A 208 24.31 23.81 -2.83
C SER A 208 23.58 24.27 -1.56
N ALA A 209 22.24 24.19 -1.51
CA ALA A 209 21.49 24.59 -0.33
C ALA A 209 21.81 23.64 0.84
N ARG A 210 22.01 24.24 2.01
CA ARG A 210 22.31 23.54 3.26
C ARG A 210 21.26 23.88 4.30
N CYS A 211 21.03 22.92 5.18
CA CYS A 211 20.09 23.03 6.27
C CYS A 211 20.83 22.60 7.55
N LEU A 212 21.24 23.58 8.36
CA LEU A 212 22.03 23.32 9.57
C LEU A 212 21.23 22.52 10.59
N GLU A 213 19.92 22.74 10.62
CA GLU A 213 18.98 21.95 11.38
C GLU A 213 19.06 20.48 10.95
N ASP A 214 18.81 20.14 9.68
CA ASP A 214 18.87 18.74 9.20
C ASP A 214 20.21 18.07 9.54
N GLU A 215 21.33 18.78 9.36
CA GLU A 215 22.65 18.32 9.75
C GLU A 215 22.73 18.02 11.26
N HIS A 216 22.22 18.91 12.12
CA HIS A 216 22.13 18.69 13.57
C HIS A 216 21.22 17.51 13.95
N MET A 217 20.12 17.28 13.23
CA MET A 217 19.25 16.13 13.52
C MET A 217 19.91 14.81 13.19
N LEU A 218 20.52 14.69 12.01
CA LEU A 218 21.29 13.50 11.65
C LEU A 218 22.44 13.25 12.65
N GLN A 219 23.09 14.32 13.11
CA GLN A 219 24.10 14.21 14.15
C GLN A 219 23.51 13.76 15.50
N ALA A 220 22.32 14.23 15.88
CA ALA A 220 21.64 13.80 17.09
C ALA A 220 21.23 12.32 17.03
N ILE A 221 20.73 11.85 15.89
CA ILE A 221 20.41 10.43 15.67
C ILE A 221 21.66 9.57 15.75
N SER A 222 22.76 10.03 15.15
CA SER A 222 24.06 9.36 15.25
C SER A 222 24.54 9.26 16.70
N LYS A 223 24.49 10.37 17.45
CA LYS A 223 24.88 10.41 18.89
C LYS A 223 23.97 9.59 19.81
N ALA A 224 22.72 9.36 19.42
CA ALA A 224 21.78 8.52 20.18
C ALA A 224 22.16 7.02 20.13
N ASN A 225 22.96 6.61 19.16
CA ASN A 225 23.45 5.24 19.02
C ASN A 225 24.91 5.15 19.46
N HIS A 226 25.16 4.59 20.65
CA HIS A 226 26.51 4.43 21.18
C HIS A 226 27.33 3.32 20.51
N ASN A 227 26.69 2.45 19.71
CA ASN A 227 27.31 1.29 19.08
C ASN A 227 27.97 1.62 17.74
N SER A 228 27.62 2.75 17.12
CA SER A 228 28.19 3.17 15.84
C SER A 228 28.62 4.64 15.87
N ARG A 229 29.73 4.93 15.17
CA ARG A 229 30.21 6.31 14.97
C ARG A 229 29.59 7.00 13.75
N TYR A 230 28.84 6.25 12.95
CA TYR A 230 28.24 6.72 11.71
C TYR A 230 26.79 6.25 11.59
N ILE A 231 26.02 6.98 10.79
CA ILE A 231 24.67 6.64 10.39
C ILE A 231 24.65 6.33 8.89
N TYR A 232 23.93 5.30 8.46
CA TYR A 232 23.66 5.10 7.04
C TYR A 232 22.55 6.03 6.58
N VAL A 233 22.72 6.63 5.40
CA VAL A 233 21.64 7.31 4.69
C VAL A 233 21.33 6.49 3.45
N MET A 234 20.16 5.87 3.44
CA MET A 234 19.72 4.93 2.43
C MET A 234 18.67 5.60 1.54
N ASP A 235 19.11 6.08 0.38
CA ASP A 235 18.22 6.60 -0.64
C ASP A 235 17.74 5.46 -1.53
N THR A 236 16.45 5.21 -1.47
CA THR A 236 15.83 4.11 -2.20
C THR A 236 15.80 4.30 -3.71
N ARG A 237 16.12 5.49 -4.23
CA ARG A 237 16.09 5.78 -5.66
C ARG A 237 17.32 5.21 -6.39
N PRO A 238 17.22 4.98 -7.71
CA PRO A 238 18.38 4.93 -8.58
C PRO A 238 19.13 6.26 -8.56
N LYS A 239 20.47 6.21 -8.58
CA LYS A 239 21.34 7.41 -8.56
C LYS A 239 20.96 8.43 -9.62
N LEU A 240 20.63 7.99 -10.84
CA LEU A 240 20.22 8.88 -11.94
C LEU A 240 18.94 9.66 -11.61
N ASN A 241 17.94 8.98 -11.03
CA ASN A 241 16.69 9.61 -10.62
C ASN A 241 16.90 10.60 -9.47
N ALA A 242 17.83 10.31 -8.56
CA ALA A 242 18.22 11.23 -7.49
C ALA A 242 18.91 12.49 -8.04
N LEU A 243 19.81 12.33 -9.01
CA LEU A 243 20.47 13.45 -9.71
C LEU A 243 19.46 14.32 -10.48
N ALA A 244 18.48 13.72 -11.16
CA ALA A 244 17.42 14.46 -11.84
C ALA A 244 16.57 15.29 -10.86
N ASN A 245 16.23 14.73 -9.68
CA ASN A 245 15.55 15.49 -8.63
C ASN A 245 16.42 16.62 -8.09
N ARG A 246 17.74 16.39 -7.96
CA ARG A 246 18.70 17.41 -7.55
C ARG A 246 18.71 18.62 -8.48
N ALA A 247 18.68 18.37 -9.80
CA ALA A 247 18.58 19.42 -10.80
C ALA A 247 17.28 20.23 -10.72
N ALA A 248 16.19 19.64 -10.20
CA ALA A 248 14.91 20.30 -9.98
C ALA A 248 14.80 21.02 -8.61
N GLY A 249 15.91 21.24 -7.90
CA GLY A 249 15.93 21.94 -6.60
C GLY A 249 15.64 21.06 -5.39
N LYS A 250 15.46 19.74 -5.57
CA LYS A 250 15.42 18.75 -4.48
C LYS A 250 16.84 18.20 -4.27
N GLY A 251 17.02 17.02 -3.71
CA GLY A 251 18.34 16.40 -3.74
C GLY A 251 18.48 15.19 -2.83
N TYR A 252 19.68 15.05 -2.31
CA TYR A 252 20.10 14.08 -1.31
C TYR A 252 21.24 14.70 -0.50
N GLU A 253 21.58 14.06 0.60
CA GLU A 253 22.56 14.47 1.59
C GLU A 253 23.97 14.43 0.97
N ASN A 254 24.69 15.55 1.01
CA ASN A 254 26.08 15.61 0.57
C ASN A 254 27.01 15.21 1.72
N GLU A 255 27.85 14.19 1.52
CA GLU A 255 28.80 13.69 2.53
C GLU A 255 29.76 14.77 3.04
N ASP A 256 30.04 15.82 2.24
CA ASP A 256 30.85 16.98 2.69
C ASP A 256 30.16 17.83 3.77
N ASN A 257 28.82 17.88 3.75
CA ASN A 257 28.03 18.72 4.66
C ASN A 257 27.55 17.91 5.87
N TYR A 258 27.14 16.66 5.63
CA TYR A 258 26.62 15.77 6.66
C TYR A 258 27.75 14.91 7.22
N SER A 259 28.43 15.41 8.24
CA SER A 259 29.51 14.65 8.89
C SER A 259 29.01 13.31 9.45
N ASN A 260 29.83 12.26 9.32
CA ASN A 260 29.56 10.93 9.87
C ASN A 260 28.36 10.18 9.25
N ILE A 261 28.02 10.48 8.00
CA ILE A 261 27.09 9.63 7.23
C ILE A 261 27.85 8.66 6.33
N ARG A 262 27.20 7.53 6.00
CA ARG A 262 27.55 6.68 4.86
C ARG A 262 26.36 6.64 3.91
N PHE A 263 26.51 7.22 2.72
CA PHE A 263 25.42 7.32 1.78
C PHE A 263 25.32 6.10 0.86
N GLN A 264 24.13 5.53 0.68
CA GLN A 264 23.90 4.37 -0.18
C GLN A 264 22.64 4.55 -1.04
N PHE A 265 22.78 4.41 -2.36
CA PHE A 265 21.65 4.24 -3.28
C PHE A 265 21.30 2.75 -3.41
N VAL A 266 20.01 2.38 -3.33
CA VAL A 266 19.57 0.98 -3.52
C VAL A 266 18.77 0.70 -4.79
N GLY A 267 18.40 1.74 -5.56
CA GLY A 267 17.98 1.52 -6.95
C GLY A 267 16.55 1.04 -7.19
N ILE A 268 15.59 1.36 -6.32
CA ILE A 268 14.18 1.04 -6.51
C ILE A 268 13.49 2.11 -7.37
N GLU A 269 13.02 1.69 -8.54
CA GLU A 269 12.37 2.55 -9.53
C GLU A 269 11.10 3.24 -9.02
N ASN A 270 10.62 4.24 -9.76
CA ASN A 270 9.45 5.04 -9.35
C ASN A 270 8.11 4.33 -9.63
N ILE A 271 7.01 4.93 -9.14
CA ILE A 271 5.65 4.41 -9.25
C ILE A 271 5.20 4.12 -10.69
N HIS A 272 5.69 4.87 -11.67
CA HIS A 272 5.30 4.72 -13.07
C HIS A 272 5.94 3.47 -13.69
N VAL A 273 7.20 3.19 -13.33
CA VAL A 273 7.88 1.96 -13.74
C VAL A 273 7.19 0.75 -13.12
N MET A 274 6.82 0.82 -11.84
CA MET A 274 6.10 -0.28 -11.17
C MET A 274 4.72 -0.55 -11.79
N ARG A 275 3.97 0.51 -12.13
CA ARG A 275 2.70 0.37 -12.87
C ARG A 275 2.90 -0.31 -14.22
N GLY A 276 3.87 0.16 -15.02
CA GLY A 276 4.16 -0.43 -16.32
C GLY A 276 4.63 -1.88 -16.24
N SER A 277 5.38 -2.22 -15.18
CA SER A 277 5.82 -3.59 -14.91
C SER A 277 4.64 -4.53 -14.64
N LEU A 278 3.72 -4.13 -13.74
CA LEU A 278 2.52 -4.92 -13.47
C LEU A 278 1.63 -5.05 -14.71
N GLN A 279 1.45 -3.97 -15.48
CA GLN A 279 0.67 -4.03 -16.71
C GLN A 279 1.21 -5.11 -17.66
N LYS A 280 2.51 -5.13 -17.92
CA LYS A 280 3.15 -6.16 -18.75
C LYS A 280 2.97 -7.57 -18.18
N LEU A 281 3.10 -7.72 -16.86
CA LEU A 281 2.87 -9.02 -16.21
C LEU A 281 1.43 -9.51 -16.43
N LEU A 282 0.45 -8.62 -16.24
CA LEU A 282 -0.97 -8.94 -16.42
C LEU A 282 -1.33 -9.19 -17.89
N GLU A 283 -0.66 -8.57 -18.85
CA GLU A 283 -0.82 -8.88 -20.28
C GLU A 283 -0.33 -10.30 -20.60
N VAL A 284 0.83 -10.70 -20.06
CA VAL A 284 1.40 -12.04 -20.24
C VAL A 284 0.51 -13.10 -19.59
N VAL A 285 0.25 -12.97 -18.28
CA VAL A 285 -0.67 -13.86 -17.55
C VAL A 285 -2.07 -13.81 -18.18
N GLY A 286 -2.42 -12.66 -18.78
CA GLY A 286 -3.59 -12.31 -19.59
C GLY A 286 -3.89 -13.26 -20.74
N THR A 287 -2.84 -13.71 -21.42
CA THR A 287 -2.89 -14.33 -22.75
C THR A 287 -3.45 -15.74 -22.72
N ARG A 288 -4.34 -16.07 -23.68
CA ARG A 288 -4.87 -17.43 -23.85
C ARG A 288 -3.87 -18.33 -24.57
N SER A 289 -3.80 -19.59 -24.16
CA SER A 289 -2.98 -20.63 -24.82
C SER A 289 -1.50 -20.27 -24.96
N LEU A 290 -0.93 -19.69 -23.90
CA LEU A 290 0.47 -19.27 -23.84
C LEU A 290 1.39 -20.49 -23.72
N SER A 291 2.47 -20.54 -24.52
CA SER A 291 3.50 -21.56 -24.35
C SER A 291 4.33 -21.28 -23.10
N MET A 292 4.97 -22.31 -22.52
CA MET A 292 5.84 -22.10 -21.36
C MET A 292 7.01 -21.15 -21.68
N THR A 293 7.56 -21.22 -22.89
CA THR A 293 8.65 -20.33 -23.33
C THR A 293 8.18 -18.89 -23.39
N ASP A 294 7.03 -18.62 -24.02
CA ASP A 294 6.48 -17.27 -24.12
C ASP A 294 6.09 -16.71 -22.75
N TYR A 295 5.60 -17.57 -21.85
CA TYR A 295 5.32 -17.21 -20.46
C TYR A 295 6.57 -16.75 -19.73
N LEU A 296 7.66 -17.53 -19.76
CA LEU A 296 8.89 -17.19 -19.05
C LEU A 296 9.55 -15.93 -19.62
N VAL A 297 9.60 -15.80 -20.96
CA VAL A 297 10.11 -14.61 -21.64
C VAL A 297 9.25 -13.39 -21.31
N GLY A 298 7.92 -13.52 -21.33
CA GLY A 298 7.00 -12.46 -20.96
C GLY A 298 7.16 -12.02 -19.50
N LEU A 299 7.29 -12.99 -18.59
CA LEU A 299 7.52 -12.76 -17.17
C LEU A 299 8.83 -12.00 -16.93
N GLU A 300 9.92 -12.40 -17.57
CA GLU A 300 11.21 -11.70 -17.50
C GLU A 300 11.10 -10.26 -18.06
N ASN A 301 10.49 -10.11 -19.23
CA ASN A 301 10.30 -8.82 -19.90
C ASN A 301 9.36 -7.86 -19.14
N SER A 302 8.50 -8.37 -18.28
CA SER A 302 7.70 -7.55 -17.36
C SER A 302 8.58 -6.81 -16.36
N GLY A 303 9.76 -7.36 -16.02
CA GLY A 303 10.65 -6.85 -15.00
C GLY A 303 10.12 -6.99 -13.57
N TRP A 304 8.95 -7.59 -13.37
CA TRP A 304 8.26 -7.61 -12.08
C TRP A 304 9.12 -8.25 -10.97
N LEU A 305 9.61 -9.47 -11.20
CA LEU A 305 10.47 -10.16 -10.25
C LEU A 305 11.80 -9.43 -10.01
N ARG A 306 12.31 -8.67 -11.00
CA ARG A 306 13.50 -7.82 -10.81
C ARG A 306 13.21 -6.69 -9.82
N HIS A 307 12.02 -6.11 -9.86
CA HIS A 307 11.61 -5.08 -8.91
C HIS A 307 11.36 -5.64 -7.51
N ILE A 308 10.70 -6.79 -7.39
CA ILE A 308 10.54 -7.52 -6.12
C ILE A 308 11.91 -7.81 -5.50
N LYS A 309 12.85 -8.34 -6.29
CA LYS A 309 14.23 -8.57 -5.86
C LYS A 309 14.90 -7.30 -5.34
N ALA A 310 14.81 -6.19 -6.07
CA ALA A 310 15.44 -4.93 -5.66
C ALA A 310 14.87 -4.38 -4.34
N ILE A 311 13.56 -4.53 -4.11
CA ILE A 311 12.91 -4.16 -2.85
C ILE A 311 13.43 -5.06 -1.71
N MET A 312 13.52 -6.37 -1.95
CA MET A 312 14.04 -7.33 -0.96
C MET A 312 15.52 -7.08 -0.64
N ASP A 313 16.37 -6.85 -1.64
CA ASP A 313 17.79 -6.53 -1.45
C ASP A 313 17.97 -5.28 -0.58
N ALA A 314 17.13 -4.26 -0.78
CA ALA A 314 17.12 -3.05 0.04
C ALA A 314 16.74 -3.35 1.50
N ALA A 315 15.69 -4.14 1.73
CA ALA A 315 15.28 -4.54 3.07
C ALA A 315 16.36 -5.39 3.79
N ILE A 316 17.03 -6.29 3.05
CA ILE A 316 18.14 -7.09 3.56
C ILE A 316 19.33 -6.20 3.93
N PHE A 317 19.66 -5.21 3.10
CA PHE A 317 20.72 -4.24 3.41
C PHE A 317 20.40 -3.48 4.70
N LEU A 318 19.18 -2.95 4.82
CA LEU A 318 18.71 -2.27 6.02
C LEU A 318 18.85 -3.18 7.26
N ALA A 319 18.35 -4.42 7.18
CA ALA A 319 18.41 -5.37 8.28
C ALA A 319 19.85 -5.69 8.69
N LYS A 320 20.77 -5.88 7.73
CA LYS A 320 22.19 -6.13 8.01
C LYS A 320 22.89 -4.93 8.64
N ALA A 321 22.64 -3.71 8.14
CA ALA A 321 23.22 -2.49 8.71
C ALA A 321 22.84 -2.32 10.19
N VAL A 322 21.60 -2.64 10.54
CA VAL A 322 21.11 -2.55 11.93
C VAL A 322 21.61 -3.72 12.78
N THR A 323 21.41 -4.96 12.33
CA THR A 323 21.64 -6.16 13.17
C THR A 323 23.07 -6.65 13.21
N VAL A 324 23.83 -6.48 12.12
CA VAL A 324 25.22 -6.96 12.00
C VAL A 324 26.21 -5.83 12.31
N GLU A 325 25.98 -4.64 11.75
CA GLU A 325 26.90 -3.50 11.95
C GLU A 325 26.54 -2.64 13.16
N GLY A 326 25.36 -2.82 13.76
CA GLY A 326 24.90 -2.00 14.89
C GLY A 326 24.68 -0.53 14.54
N ALA A 327 24.56 -0.19 13.25
CA ALA A 327 24.45 1.17 12.76
C ALA A 327 22.98 1.61 12.65
N SER A 328 22.71 2.85 13.04
CA SER A 328 21.42 3.47 12.73
C SER A 328 21.34 3.77 11.23
N VAL A 329 20.13 3.75 10.68
CA VAL A 329 19.87 3.95 9.24
C VAL A 329 18.73 4.94 9.05
N LEU A 330 18.96 6.01 8.29
CA LEU A 330 17.92 6.89 7.77
C LEU A 330 17.51 6.42 6.37
N VAL A 331 16.27 5.97 6.20
CA VAL A 331 15.71 5.51 4.92
C VAL A 331 14.84 6.60 4.32
N HIS A 332 15.11 6.99 3.09
CA HIS A 332 14.24 7.92 2.38
C HIS A 332 14.15 7.61 0.88
N CYS A 333 13.29 8.36 0.22
CA CYS A 333 13.14 8.35 -1.23
C CYS A 333 12.90 9.78 -1.70
N SER A 334 12.10 9.98 -2.75
CA SER A 334 11.59 11.31 -3.08
C SER A 334 10.67 11.86 -1.98
N ASP A 335 9.59 11.14 -1.67
CA ASP A 335 8.48 11.65 -0.85
C ASP A 335 8.28 10.92 0.49
N GLY A 336 8.97 9.80 0.71
CA GLY A 336 9.00 9.08 1.98
C GLY A 336 7.81 8.14 2.29
N TRP A 337 6.83 8.01 1.38
CA TRP A 337 5.59 7.25 1.63
C TRP A 337 5.38 6.00 0.76
N ASP A 338 6.19 5.78 -0.29
CA ASP A 338 6.10 4.61 -1.17
C ASP A 338 7.22 3.60 -0.87
N ARG A 339 8.37 3.72 -1.57
CA ARG A 339 9.54 2.85 -1.40
C ARG A 339 10.09 2.82 0.02
N THR A 340 10.04 3.96 0.70
CA THR A 340 10.43 4.07 2.10
C THR A 340 9.54 3.20 3.00
N ALA A 341 8.22 3.16 2.75
CA ALA A 341 7.32 2.29 3.50
C ALA A 341 7.62 0.80 3.22
N GLN A 342 7.86 0.43 1.96
CA GLN A 342 8.27 -0.92 1.58
C GLN A 342 9.53 -1.37 2.35
N VAL A 343 10.59 -0.57 2.29
CA VAL A 343 11.89 -0.91 2.89
C VAL A 343 11.82 -0.93 4.42
N CYS A 344 11.20 0.08 5.05
CA CYS A 344 11.07 0.13 6.51
C CYS A 344 10.23 -1.02 7.06
N ALA A 345 9.10 -1.34 6.40
CA ALA A 345 8.22 -2.41 6.85
C ALA A 345 8.89 -3.79 6.69
N LEU A 346 9.50 -4.06 5.53
CA LEU A 346 10.21 -5.33 5.30
C LEU A 346 11.45 -5.47 6.18
N GLY A 347 12.23 -4.40 6.35
CA GLY A 347 13.37 -4.42 7.28
C GLY A 347 12.92 -4.73 8.70
N SER A 348 11.84 -4.10 9.16
CA SER A 348 11.24 -4.38 10.47
C SER A 348 10.78 -5.84 10.59
N LEU A 349 10.14 -6.38 9.56
CA LEU A 349 9.67 -7.77 9.51
C LEU A 349 10.82 -8.79 9.57
N LEU A 350 11.94 -8.49 8.92
CA LEU A 350 13.15 -9.32 8.97
C LEU A 350 13.78 -9.31 10.37
N MET A 351 13.78 -8.16 11.06
CA MET A 351 14.48 -7.98 12.34
C MET A 351 13.65 -8.37 13.58
N ASP A 352 12.35 -8.09 13.59
CA ASP A 352 11.51 -8.27 14.78
C ASP A 352 10.47 -9.39 14.57
N PRO A 353 10.56 -10.51 15.33
CA PRO A 353 9.62 -11.62 15.20
C PRO A 353 8.18 -11.25 15.57
N TYR A 354 7.95 -10.19 16.35
CA TYR A 354 6.60 -9.73 16.67
C TYR A 354 5.80 -9.46 15.39
N TYR A 355 6.39 -8.80 14.39
CA TYR A 355 5.69 -8.47 13.14
C TYR A 355 5.36 -9.67 12.25
N ARG A 356 5.87 -10.86 12.59
CA ARG A 356 5.55 -12.12 11.88
C ARG A 356 4.36 -12.86 12.51
N THR A 357 3.84 -12.36 13.62
CA THR A 357 2.53 -12.73 14.16
C THR A 357 1.41 -12.04 13.38
N ILE A 358 0.20 -12.59 13.37
CA ILE A 358 -0.98 -11.99 12.73
C ILE A 358 -1.17 -10.58 13.28
N LYS A 359 -1.29 -10.44 14.62
CA LYS A 359 -1.48 -9.14 15.27
C LYS A 359 -0.33 -8.19 14.98
N GLY A 360 0.92 -8.66 15.07
CA GLY A 360 2.08 -7.81 14.81
C GLY A 360 2.12 -7.34 13.36
N PHE A 361 1.79 -8.17 12.37
CA PHE A 361 1.73 -7.74 10.97
C PHE A 361 0.67 -6.67 10.74
N MET A 362 -0.46 -6.75 11.42
CA MET A 362 -1.48 -5.70 11.39
C MET A 362 -0.97 -4.40 12.00
N VAL A 363 -0.25 -4.46 13.13
CA VAL A 363 0.42 -3.30 13.73
C VAL A 363 1.47 -2.73 12.78
N LEU A 364 2.22 -3.57 12.07
CA LEU A 364 3.19 -3.13 11.06
C LEU A 364 2.52 -2.35 9.94
N ILE A 365 1.40 -2.84 9.40
CA ILE A 365 0.62 -2.15 8.36
C ILE A 365 0.06 -0.83 8.89
N GLU A 366 -0.57 -0.84 10.06
CA GLU A 366 -1.12 0.36 10.67
C GLU A 366 -0.06 1.42 10.94
N LYS A 367 1.10 0.99 11.45
CA LYS A 367 2.25 1.87 11.64
C LYS A 367 2.77 2.32 10.27
N ASP A 368 3.50 1.47 9.55
CA ASP A 368 4.40 1.87 8.46
C ASP A 368 3.71 2.36 7.18
N TRP A 369 2.42 2.04 7.02
CA TRP A 369 1.66 2.37 5.82
C TRP A 369 0.52 3.34 6.11
N ILE A 370 -0.38 2.98 7.03
CA ILE A 370 -1.59 3.76 7.28
C ILE A 370 -1.21 5.05 8.02
N SER A 371 -0.61 4.96 9.20
CA SER A 371 -0.28 6.12 10.03
C SER A 371 0.83 6.99 9.42
N PHE A 372 1.76 6.40 8.67
CA PHE A 372 2.81 7.13 7.95
C PHE A 372 2.37 7.73 6.61
N GLY A 373 1.10 7.61 6.24
CA GLY A 373 0.53 8.36 5.13
C GLY A 373 0.87 7.81 3.74
N HIS A 374 0.95 6.49 3.59
CA HIS A 374 0.88 5.89 2.27
C HIS A 374 -0.44 6.29 1.59
N LYS A 375 -0.34 6.73 0.34
CA LYS A 375 -1.43 7.33 -0.42
C LYS A 375 -2.37 6.27 -1.00
N PHE A 376 -3.02 5.45 -0.16
CA PHE A 376 -3.85 4.33 -0.60
C PHE A 376 -4.95 4.76 -1.57
N ALA A 377 -5.65 5.87 -1.34
CA ALA A 377 -6.70 6.34 -2.25
C ALA A 377 -6.19 6.62 -3.66
N ASP A 378 -5.00 7.24 -3.77
CA ASP A 378 -4.39 7.56 -5.07
C ASP A 378 -3.75 6.32 -5.71
N ARG A 379 -3.08 5.49 -4.92
CA ARG A 379 -2.35 4.30 -5.41
C ARG A 379 -3.28 3.16 -5.83
N CYS A 380 -4.43 3.05 -5.17
CA CYS A 380 -5.41 1.98 -5.38
C CYS A 380 -6.69 2.42 -6.11
N ASP A 381 -6.73 3.67 -6.62
CA ASP A 381 -7.83 4.19 -7.45
C ASP A 381 -9.20 4.17 -6.74
N GLN A 382 -9.28 4.79 -5.56
CA GLN A 382 -10.50 4.79 -4.74
C GLN A 382 -11.54 5.85 -5.18
N LEU A 383 -11.10 7.00 -5.70
CA LEU A 383 -11.96 8.15 -6.07
C LEU A 383 -11.54 8.78 -7.42
N ASP A 384 -11.16 7.98 -8.42
CA ASP A 384 -10.73 8.45 -9.75
C ASP A 384 -9.60 9.52 -9.67
N PRO A 385 -8.46 9.19 -9.04
CA PRO A 385 -7.31 10.09 -9.00
C PRO A 385 -6.70 10.24 -10.40
N ASP A 386 -5.67 11.09 -10.53
CA ASP A 386 -4.83 11.07 -11.74
C ASP A 386 -4.30 9.64 -11.94
N GLN A 387 -4.62 9.03 -13.09
CA GLN A 387 -4.21 7.67 -13.43
C GLN A 387 -2.68 7.49 -13.40
N LYS A 388 -1.91 8.59 -13.47
CA LYS A 388 -0.45 8.57 -13.28
C LYS A 388 -0.02 8.30 -11.84
N GLU A 389 -0.88 8.53 -10.85
CA GLU A 389 -0.62 8.25 -9.43
C GLU A 389 -0.92 6.79 -9.03
N VAL A 390 -1.70 6.06 -9.82
CA VAL A 390 -2.05 4.65 -9.56
C VAL A 390 -0.80 3.77 -9.74
N SER A 391 -0.51 2.92 -8.74
CA SER A 391 0.69 2.07 -8.74
C SER A 391 0.62 0.96 -7.68
N PRO A 392 1.10 -0.27 -7.96
CA PRO A 392 0.94 -1.44 -7.10
C PRO A 392 1.96 -1.51 -5.95
N ILE A 393 2.18 -0.41 -5.23
CA ILE A 393 3.24 -0.30 -4.22
C ILE A 393 3.00 -1.23 -3.02
N PHE A 394 1.76 -1.27 -2.52
CA PHE A 394 1.40 -2.16 -1.42
C PHE A 394 1.30 -3.63 -1.86
N THR A 395 0.84 -3.89 -3.09
CA THR A 395 0.88 -5.23 -3.71
C THR A 395 2.31 -5.78 -3.76
N GLN A 396 3.29 -4.98 -4.19
CA GLN A 396 4.70 -5.39 -4.19
C GLN A 396 5.22 -5.71 -2.78
N PHE A 397 4.76 -4.99 -1.75
CA PHE A 397 5.09 -5.30 -0.37
C PHE A 397 4.51 -6.65 0.05
N LEU A 398 3.22 -6.91 -0.20
CA LEU A 398 2.61 -8.20 0.12
C LEU A 398 3.28 -9.36 -0.62
N GLU A 399 3.68 -9.17 -1.87
CA GLU A 399 4.46 -10.17 -2.60
C GLU A 399 5.84 -10.40 -2.00
N CYS A 400 6.55 -9.35 -1.58
CA CYS A 400 7.80 -9.51 -0.84
C CYS A 400 7.59 -10.32 0.45
N VAL A 401 6.49 -10.08 1.18
CA VAL A 401 6.16 -10.86 2.39
C VAL A 401 5.87 -12.32 2.02
N TRP A 402 5.12 -12.57 0.96
CA TRP A 402 4.87 -13.92 0.46
C TRP A 402 6.17 -14.65 0.06
N GLN A 403 7.10 -13.96 -0.61
CA GLN A 403 8.42 -14.52 -0.93
C GLN A 403 9.20 -14.93 0.34
N LEU A 404 9.01 -14.24 1.47
CA LEU A 404 9.58 -14.63 2.75
C LEU A 404 8.84 -15.80 3.39
N THR A 405 7.52 -15.89 3.28
CA THR A 405 6.75 -17.04 3.79
C THR A 405 7.13 -18.32 3.03
N GLU A 406 7.36 -18.23 1.72
CA GLU A 406 7.82 -19.36 0.90
C GLU A 406 9.23 -19.82 1.30
N GLN A 407 10.15 -18.89 1.57
CA GLN A 407 11.53 -19.21 1.98
C GLN A 407 11.62 -19.66 3.44
N PHE A 408 10.73 -19.19 4.31
CA PHE A 408 10.73 -19.49 5.74
C PHE A 408 9.33 -19.93 6.23
N PRO A 409 8.86 -21.14 5.84
CA PRO A 409 7.48 -21.57 6.08
C PRO A 409 7.05 -21.69 7.55
N GLN A 410 8.01 -21.69 8.49
CA GLN A 410 7.76 -21.81 9.93
C GLN A 410 7.99 -20.49 10.69
N ALA A 411 8.39 -19.42 10.01
CA ALA A 411 8.75 -18.15 10.66
C ALA A 411 7.57 -17.18 10.83
N PHE A 412 6.43 -17.47 10.19
CA PHE A 412 5.24 -16.63 10.16
C PHE A 412 4.04 -17.37 10.74
N GLU A 413 3.25 -16.68 11.55
CA GLU A 413 2.00 -17.22 12.12
C GLU A 413 0.88 -17.29 11.05
N PHE A 414 0.92 -16.40 10.07
CA PHE A 414 -0.05 -16.30 8.99
C PHE A 414 0.39 -17.06 7.73
N SER A 415 -0.59 -17.40 6.90
CA SER A 415 -0.40 -18.12 5.63
C SER A 415 -0.60 -17.20 4.42
N GLU A 416 -0.40 -17.75 3.22
CA GLU A 416 -0.72 -17.08 1.95
C GLU A 416 -2.16 -16.55 1.92
N TRP A 417 -3.11 -17.31 2.48
CA TRP A 417 -4.53 -16.92 2.48
C TRP A 417 -4.77 -15.56 3.15
N PHE A 418 -4.10 -15.30 4.28
CA PHE A 418 -4.17 -14.02 4.99
C PHE A 418 -3.65 -12.86 4.13
N LEU A 419 -2.54 -13.06 3.41
CA LEU A 419 -1.97 -12.05 2.51
C LEU A 419 -2.92 -11.74 1.34
N ILE A 420 -3.55 -12.78 0.77
CA ILE A 420 -4.56 -12.64 -0.27
C ILE A 420 -5.76 -11.85 0.26
N GLN A 421 -6.26 -12.17 1.46
CA GLN A 421 -7.37 -11.44 2.07
C GLN A 421 -7.03 -9.95 2.27
N ILE A 422 -5.84 -9.63 2.77
CA ILE A 422 -5.39 -8.24 2.87
C ILE A 422 -5.39 -7.56 1.49
N HIS A 423 -4.83 -8.22 0.47
CA HIS A 423 -4.80 -7.68 -0.90
C HIS A 423 -6.21 -7.42 -1.46
N GLU A 424 -7.14 -8.35 -1.25
CA GLU A 424 -8.55 -8.19 -1.62
C GLU A 424 -9.17 -6.95 -0.96
N HIS A 425 -8.93 -6.79 0.35
CA HIS A 425 -9.58 -5.74 1.11
C HIS A 425 -8.99 -4.35 0.93
N VAL A 426 -7.72 -4.24 0.51
CA VAL A 426 -7.12 -2.98 0.05
C VAL A 426 -7.89 -2.39 -1.14
N HIS A 427 -8.41 -3.23 -2.03
CA HIS A 427 -9.17 -2.81 -3.21
C HIS A 427 -10.69 -2.83 -3.02
N SER A 428 -11.20 -3.61 -2.04
CA SER A 428 -12.65 -3.79 -1.82
C SER A 428 -13.39 -2.50 -1.44
N CYS A 429 -12.68 -1.58 -0.76
CA CYS A 429 -13.28 -0.46 -0.04
C CYS A 429 -14.43 -0.90 0.88
N GLN A 430 -14.41 -2.13 1.41
CA GLN A 430 -15.40 -2.64 2.36
C GLN A 430 -15.13 -2.17 3.80
N PHE A 431 -13.86 -1.95 4.14
CA PHE A 431 -13.41 -1.50 5.46
C PHE A 431 -12.77 -0.13 5.40
N GLY A 432 -12.73 0.54 6.56
CA GLY A 432 -12.19 1.90 6.67
C GLY A 432 -10.66 1.98 6.69
N ASN A 433 -9.96 0.86 6.88
CA ASN A 433 -8.51 0.81 7.12
C ASN A 433 -7.69 1.54 6.04
N PHE A 434 -7.93 1.17 4.79
CA PHE A 434 -7.13 1.61 3.64
C PHE A 434 -7.73 2.84 2.94
N LEU A 435 -8.78 3.46 3.50
CA LEU A 435 -9.41 4.62 2.86
C LEU A 435 -8.55 5.88 3.04
N GLY A 436 -8.47 6.70 2.01
CA GLY A 436 -7.77 7.98 2.07
C GLY A 436 -6.25 7.88 1.96
N ASN A 437 -5.60 9.04 1.87
CA ASN A 437 -4.16 9.14 1.64
C ASN A 437 -3.35 9.44 2.91
N SER A 438 -4.00 9.71 4.04
CA SER A 438 -3.31 10.14 5.25
C SER A 438 -4.19 10.05 6.50
N GLN A 439 -3.58 10.06 7.69
CA GLN A 439 -4.33 9.90 8.94
C GLN A 439 -5.35 11.01 9.17
N ARG A 440 -5.01 12.28 8.92
CA ARG A 440 -5.96 13.40 9.02
C ARG A 440 -7.13 13.26 8.07
N GLN A 441 -6.91 12.76 6.84
CA GLN A 441 -8.01 12.51 5.93
C GLN A 441 -8.94 11.45 6.50
N ARG A 442 -8.39 10.35 7.06
CA ARG A 442 -9.19 9.32 7.73
C ARG A 442 -9.93 9.86 8.93
N GLU A 443 -9.33 10.72 9.74
CA GLU A 443 -9.99 11.36 10.87
C GLU A 443 -11.10 12.31 10.44
N ASN A 444 -10.94 13.05 9.33
CA ASN A 444 -11.99 13.91 8.80
C ASN A 444 -13.17 13.08 8.24
N VAL A 445 -12.84 12.02 7.51
CA VAL A 445 -13.83 11.07 6.97
C VAL A 445 -14.55 10.33 8.09
N SER A 446 -13.82 9.91 9.14
CA SER A 446 -14.36 9.18 10.29
C SER A 446 -15.10 10.07 11.29
N SER A 447 -14.65 11.30 11.52
CA SER A 447 -15.29 12.26 12.46
C SER A 447 -16.68 12.67 11.99
N THR A 448 -16.90 12.72 10.69
CA THR A 448 -18.22 13.00 10.12
C THR A 448 -19.22 11.87 10.40
N LYS A 449 -18.76 10.60 10.53
CA LYS A 449 -19.63 9.42 10.71
C LYS A 449 -18.96 8.27 11.49
N LYS A 450 -18.51 8.52 12.72
CA LYS A 450 -17.85 7.54 13.63
C LYS A 450 -18.60 6.20 13.81
N LYS A 451 -19.87 6.13 13.39
CA LYS A 451 -20.79 5.00 13.58
C LYS A 451 -20.91 4.02 12.39
N ARG A 452 -20.13 4.16 11.31
CA ARG A 452 -20.36 3.36 10.07
C ARG A 452 -19.20 2.52 9.54
N LEU A 453 -17.96 2.79 9.91
CA LEU A 453 -16.80 2.08 9.36
C LEU A 453 -16.37 0.94 10.29
N ASN A 454 -16.18 -0.26 9.76
CA ASN A 454 -15.61 -1.39 10.51
C ASN A 454 -14.11 -1.51 10.21
N LYS A 455 -13.38 -2.06 11.17
CA LYS A 455 -11.95 -2.40 11.07
C LYS A 455 -11.83 -3.91 11.23
N GLU A 456 -11.32 -4.60 10.22
CA GLU A 456 -11.46 -6.06 10.15
C GLU A 456 -10.14 -6.76 9.83
N LEU A 457 -9.01 -6.24 10.31
CA LEU A 457 -7.74 -6.95 10.14
C LEU A 457 -7.69 -8.28 10.94
N MET A 458 -8.68 -8.60 11.80
CA MET A 458 -8.76 -9.84 12.61
C MET A 458 -9.77 -10.87 12.11
N ASP A 459 -10.78 -10.49 11.31
CA ASP A 459 -11.73 -11.48 10.76
C ASP A 459 -11.26 -12.01 9.39
N LEU A 460 -10.09 -11.54 8.93
CA LEU A 460 -9.24 -12.11 7.88
C LEU A 460 -8.15 -12.97 8.51
#